data_AF-A0A851Q5Z5-F1
#
_entry.id   AF-A0A851Q5Z5-F1
#
_cell.length_a   1.000
_cell.length_b   1.000
_cell.length_c   1.000
_cell.angle_alpha   90.00
_cell.angle_beta   90.00
_cell.angle_gamma   90.00
#
_symmetry.space_group_name_H-M   'P 1'
#
loop_
_entity.id
_entity.type
_entity.pdbx_description
1 polymer ?
#
loop_
_entity_poly.entity_id
_entity_poly.type
_entity_poly.pdbx_seq_one_letter_code
_entity_poly.pdbx_strand_id
1 'polypeptide(L)'
;VRLSREGAVAGYGMLAAEELEAGEVLFSVPRSALLSQHTSAIRALLREAQESLQSQSGWVPLLLALLHEYTASNSPWQPYFSLWQDFRSLDHPMFWPEEERTRLLQGTGIPDAVDKDLANIHLEYSSIILPFMESHPSIFDPKLHTLELYKELVAFVMAYSFQEPLEEEDEDEKGPNPPMMVPVADILNHVAKHNANLEYAPQCLRMVTTQPVSKGQEIFNTYGQMANWQLLHMYGFAEPYPGNTNDTADIQMVTVREAALQRAKSEAQQQLVSEQWDFLCQLEMVGEEGAFVLGWDEVLTEEELSMTLKVSTARWWKSYTRKSTKHTAALQTSVQNGSDLSRLKPPCKKLLYDSVLLTLESYRSDLKAEQDLLNNKEAYEKLSRREQQALHVRYGQKRILHQLVEVVR
;
A
#
# COMPACT_ATOMS: atom_id res chain seq x y z
N VAL A 1 22.55 -16.48 -11.36
CA VAL A 1 21.34 -15.76 -11.86
C VAL A 1 21.65 -14.97 -13.14
N ARG A 2 20.65 -14.60 -13.94
CA ARG A 2 20.79 -13.74 -15.14
C ARG A 2 19.68 -12.69 -15.20
N LEU A 3 20.00 -11.49 -15.66
CA LEU A 3 19.00 -10.45 -15.97
C LEU A 3 18.43 -10.69 -17.38
N SER A 4 17.11 -10.59 -17.54
CA SER A 4 16.45 -10.84 -18.82
C SER A 4 15.15 -10.05 -18.94
N ARG A 5 14.77 -9.67 -20.17
CA ARG A 5 13.39 -9.29 -20.49
C ARG A 5 12.56 -10.48 -20.97
N GLU A 6 13.21 -11.45 -21.59
CA GLU A 6 12.56 -12.68 -22.04
C GLU A 6 12.35 -13.62 -20.87
N GLY A 7 11.10 -14.07 -20.69
CA GLY A 7 10.71 -14.96 -19.60
C GLY A 7 10.43 -14.25 -18.27
N ALA A 8 10.51 -12.92 -18.22
CA ALA A 8 10.08 -12.12 -17.07
C ALA A 8 8.60 -11.75 -17.19
N VAL A 9 7.89 -11.63 -16.06
CA VAL A 9 6.47 -11.25 -16.02
C VAL A 9 6.24 -9.82 -16.52
N ALA A 10 7.18 -8.92 -16.27
CA ALA A 10 7.14 -7.54 -16.70
C ALA A 10 8.55 -6.98 -16.87
N GLY A 11 8.75 -6.16 -17.91
CA GLY A 11 9.99 -5.39 -18.07
C GLY A 11 11.26 -6.23 -18.01
N TYR A 12 12.16 -5.87 -17.09
CA TYR A 12 13.28 -6.71 -16.71
C TYR A 12 12.89 -7.59 -15.51
N GLY A 13 13.46 -8.78 -15.46
CA GLY A 13 13.43 -9.66 -14.31
C GLY A 13 14.75 -10.40 -14.15
N MET A 14 14.88 -11.10 -13.03
CA MET A 14 16.02 -11.97 -12.75
C MET A 14 15.59 -13.43 -12.87
N LEU A 15 16.32 -14.22 -13.66
CA LEU A 15 16.03 -15.64 -13.86
C LEU A 15 17.15 -16.51 -13.30
N ALA A 16 16.77 -17.67 -12.79
CA ALA A 16 17.72 -18.70 -12.35
C ALA A 16 18.50 -19.24 -13.57
N ALA A 17 19.83 -19.25 -13.48
CA ALA A 17 20.69 -19.77 -14.55
C ALA A 17 20.93 -21.28 -14.43
N GLU A 18 20.68 -21.81 -13.24
CA GLU A 18 20.79 -23.20 -12.79
C GLU A 18 19.77 -23.43 -11.68
N GLU A 19 19.66 -24.65 -11.17
CA GLU A 19 18.83 -24.92 -9.99
C GLU A 19 19.44 -24.21 -8.77
N LEU A 20 18.60 -23.59 -7.95
CA LEU A 20 18.98 -22.89 -6.73
C LEU A 20 18.25 -23.51 -5.54
N GLU A 21 18.94 -23.74 -4.44
CA GLU A 21 18.36 -24.21 -3.18
C GLU A 21 17.83 -23.05 -2.33
N ALA A 22 16.96 -23.35 -1.37
CA ALA A 22 16.53 -22.36 -0.38
C ALA A 22 17.72 -21.89 0.48
N GLY A 23 17.79 -20.59 0.77
CA GLY A 23 18.86 -19.96 1.54
C GLY A 23 20.10 -19.56 0.74
N GLU A 24 20.12 -19.74 -0.59
CA GLU A 24 21.23 -19.28 -1.42
C GLU A 24 21.23 -17.75 -1.61
N VAL A 25 22.43 -17.16 -1.48
CA VAL A 25 22.65 -15.73 -1.73
C VAL A 25 22.80 -15.50 -3.23
N LEU A 26 21.86 -14.76 -3.81
CA LEU A 26 21.84 -14.47 -5.25
C LEU A 26 22.83 -13.36 -5.63
N PHE A 27 22.87 -12.30 -4.82
CA PHE A 27 23.82 -11.20 -4.92
C PHE A 27 23.87 -10.40 -3.63
N SER A 28 24.88 -9.54 -3.50
CA SER A 28 25.02 -8.60 -2.38
C SER A 28 25.28 -7.20 -2.91
N VAL A 29 24.57 -6.21 -2.35
CA VAL A 29 24.71 -4.79 -2.69
C VAL A 29 25.40 -4.09 -1.52
N PRO A 30 26.64 -3.59 -1.66
CA PRO A 30 27.29 -2.87 -0.58
C PRO A 30 26.54 -1.57 -0.27
N ARG A 31 26.47 -1.18 1.01
CA ARG A 31 25.73 0.03 1.42
C ARG A 31 26.21 1.31 0.73
N SER A 32 27.48 1.37 0.35
CA SER A 32 28.06 2.49 -0.41
C SER A 32 27.55 2.60 -1.85
N ALA A 33 26.92 1.55 -2.40
CA ALA A 33 26.36 1.56 -3.75
C ALA A 33 24.88 1.98 -3.79
N LEU A 34 24.21 2.02 -2.63
CA LEU A 34 22.83 2.50 -2.52
C LEU A 34 22.74 3.95 -2.96
N LEU A 35 21.63 4.33 -3.59
CA LEU A 35 21.33 5.73 -3.85
C LEU A 35 20.35 6.24 -2.80
N SER A 36 20.82 7.13 -1.94
CA SER A 36 20.04 7.73 -0.87
C SER A 36 20.48 9.16 -0.60
N GLN A 37 19.75 9.85 0.28
CA GLN A 37 20.13 11.15 0.84
C GLN A 37 21.54 11.15 1.47
N HIS A 38 22.06 9.98 1.85
CA HIS A 38 23.35 9.83 2.54
C HIS A 38 24.52 9.50 1.62
N THR A 39 24.27 8.97 0.42
CA THR A 39 25.33 8.55 -0.51
C THR A 39 25.50 9.52 -1.68
N SER A 40 24.47 10.28 -2.04
CA SER A 40 24.51 11.28 -3.12
C SER A 40 25.66 12.29 -2.98
N ALA A 41 26.09 12.84 -4.11
CA ALA A 41 27.05 13.94 -4.20
C ALA A 41 26.62 15.17 -3.37
N ILE A 42 25.32 15.41 -3.21
CA ILE A 42 24.77 16.53 -2.45
C ILE A 42 24.41 16.20 -0.99
N ARG A 43 24.80 15.03 -0.47
CA ARG A 43 24.49 14.59 0.92
C ARG A 43 24.83 15.62 2.02
N ALA A 44 25.91 16.39 1.83
CA ALA A 44 26.32 17.40 2.81
C ALA A 44 25.32 18.54 2.90
N LEU A 45 24.81 18.98 1.74
CA LEU A 45 23.78 20.01 1.63
C LEU A 45 22.45 19.52 2.19
N LEU A 46 22.04 18.29 1.83
CA LEU A 46 20.79 17.70 2.35
C LEU A 46 20.80 17.58 3.87
N ARG A 47 21.95 17.21 4.46
CA ARG A 47 22.12 17.15 5.92
C ARG A 47 22.05 18.53 6.58
N GLU A 48 22.64 19.55 5.96
CA GLU A 48 22.58 20.93 6.47
C GLU A 48 21.14 21.47 6.46
N ALA A 49 20.37 21.13 5.43
CA ALA A 49 19.00 21.60 5.25
C ALA A 49 17.91 20.71 5.90
N GLN A 50 18.29 19.68 6.66
CA GLN A 50 17.37 18.61 7.12
C GLN A 50 16.08 19.12 7.78
N GLU A 51 16.16 20.17 8.61
CA GLU A 51 14.99 20.74 9.28
C GLU A 51 13.99 21.37 8.30
N SER A 52 14.51 22.06 7.27
CA SER A 52 13.69 22.71 6.24
C SER A 52 13.09 21.75 5.21
N LEU A 53 13.62 20.53 5.13
CA LEU A 53 13.21 19.50 4.18
C LEU A 53 12.19 18.51 4.78
N GLN A 54 11.71 18.75 5.99
CA GLN A 54 10.67 17.94 6.63
C GLN A 54 9.35 18.07 5.85
N SER A 55 8.71 16.92 5.63
CA SER A 55 7.46 16.80 4.89
C SER A 55 6.64 15.65 5.47
N GLN A 56 5.36 15.58 5.10
CA GLN A 56 4.49 14.49 5.54
C GLN A 56 4.96 13.13 5.00
N SER A 57 5.49 13.09 3.77
CA SER A 57 6.04 11.85 3.20
C SER A 57 7.37 11.44 3.82
N GLY A 58 8.19 12.42 4.22
CA GLY A 58 9.58 12.19 4.62
C GLY A 58 10.52 11.87 3.43
N TRP A 59 10.04 11.94 2.19
CA TRP A 59 10.79 11.50 1.00
C TRP A 59 11.55 12.61 0.30
N VAL A 60 11.27 13.86 0.67
CA VAL A 60 11.86 15.07 0.06
C VAL A 60 13.39 14.97 -0.12
N PRO A 61 14.20 14.57 0.89
CA PRO A 61 15.65 14.54 0.69
C PRO A 61 16.11 13.46 -0.31
N LEU A 62 15.43 12.30 -0.37
CA LEU A 62 15.70 11.30 -1.40
C LEU A 62 15.32 11.85 -2.78
N LEU A 63 14.16 12.50 -2.91
CA LEU A 63 13.70 13.05 -4.19
C LEU A 63 14.63 14.15 -4.70
N LEU A 64 15.17 15.00 -3.82
CA LEU A 64 16.21 15.97 -4.18
C LEU A 64 17.52 15.30 -4.60
N ALA A 65 17.92 14.22 -3.93
CA ALA A 65 19.08 13.42 -4.35
C ALA A 65 18.85 12.81 -5.75
N LEU A 66 17.67 12.27 -6.03
CA LEU A 66 17.33 11.70 -7.32
C LEU A 66 17.27 12.76 -8.42
N LEU A 67 16.64 13.91 -8.16
CA LEU A 67 16.61 15.06 -9.08
C LEU A 67 18.03 15.45 -9.50
N HIS A 68 18.94 15.58 -8.54
CA HIS A 68 20.33 15.93 -8.82
C HIS A 68 21.08 14.83 -9.59
N GLU A 69 21.08 13.60 -9.08
CA GLU A 69 21.89 12.51 -9.64
C GLU A 69 21.41 12.08 -11.03
N TYR A 70 20.09 12.06 -11.25
CA TYR A 70 19.49 11.62 -12.51
C TYR A 70 19.82 12.59 -13.66
N THR A 71 19.87 13.89 -13.39
CA THR A 71 20.18 14.93 -14.40
C THR A 71 21.68 15.24 -14.50
N ALA A 72 22.48 14.81 -13.53
CA ALA A 72 23.93 15.02 -13.53
C ALA A 72 24.64 14.10 -14.53
N SER A 73 25.29 14.71 -15.52
CA SER A 73 26.07 14.00 -16.55
C SER A 73 27.23 13.15 -16.02
N ASN A 74 27.72 13.44 -14.81
CA ASN A 74 28.83 12.75 -14.16
C ASN A 74 28.40 11.92 -12.93
N SER A 75 27.09 11.63 -12.78
CA SER A 75 26.62 10.82 -11.67
C SER A 75 27.26 9.43 -11.68
N PRO A 76 27.72 8.91 -10.53
CA PRO A 76 28.24 7.55 -10.45
C PRO A 76 27.14 6.48 -10.66
N TRP A 77 25.85 6.87 -10.58
CA TRP A 77 24.71 5.99 -10.82
C TRP A 77 24.21 5.99 -12.27
N GLN A 78 24.89 6.65 -13.22
CA GLN A 78 24.53 6.60 -14.64
C GLN A 78 24.31 5.17 -15.19
N PRO A 79 25.15 4.16 -14.88
CA PRO A 79 24.89 2.78 -15.30
C PRO A 79 23.60 2.20 -14.71
N TYR A 80 23.24 2.57 -13.47
CA TYR A 80 22.00 2.15 -12.84
C TYR A 80 20.78 2.82 -13.50
N PHE A 81 20.83 4.13 -13.75
CA PHE A 81 19.77 4.85 -14.46
C PHE A 81 19.56 4.35 -15.89
N SER A 82 20.60 3.81 -16.54
CA SER A 82 20.46 3.20 -17.87
C SER A 82 19.55 1.96 -17.93
N LEU A 83 19.28 1.35 -16.76
CA LEU A 83 18.36 0.23 -16.62
C LEU A 83 16.92 0.67 -16.32
N TRP A 84 16.72 1.94 -15.93
CA TRP A 84 15.39 2.46 -15.66
C TRP A 84 14.56 2.39 -16.93
N GLN A 85 13.30 2.01 -16.76
CA GLN A 85 12.35 2.15 -17.83
C GLN A 85 12.04 3.63 -18.02
N ASP A 86 11.61 3.98 -19.21
CA ASP A 86 11.05 5.30 -19.47
C ASP A 86 9.93 5.59 -18.46
N PHE A 87 9.96 6.72 -17.76
CA PHE A 87 8.91 7.03 -16.77
C PHE A 87 7.51 7.00 -17.37
N ARG A 88 7.37 7.20 -18.69
CA ARG A 88 6.10 7.06 -19.41
C ARG A 88 5.53 5.64 -19.42
N SER A 89 6.32 4.62 -19.06
CA SER A 89 5.84 3.26 -18.87
C SER A 89 5.38 2.94 -17.45
N LEU A 90 5.54 3.88 -16.50
CA LEU A 90 4.91 3.78 -15.18
C LEU A 90 3.40 3.94 -15.36
N ASP A 91 2.65 2.88 -15.08
CA ASP A 91 1.20 2.85 -15.29
C ASP A 91 0.43 3.03 -13.97
N HIS A 92 1.00 3.77 -13.02
CA HIS A 92 0.34 4.16 -11.79
C HIS A 92 -0.97 4.91 -12.09
N PRO A 93 -2.06 4.65 -11.36
CA PRO A 93 -3.35 5.33 -11.52
C PRO A 93 -3.28 6.87 -11.47
N MET A 94 -2.28 7.45 -10.82
CA MET A 94 -2.03 8.90 -10.80
C MET A 94 -1.67 9.53 -12.17
N PHE A 95 -1.34 8.70 -13.15
CA PHE A 95 -1.09 9.09 -14.54
C PHE A 95 -2.27 8.76 -15.47
N TRP A 96 -3.30 8.11 -14.96
CA TRP A 96 -4.50 7.80 -15.74
C TRP A 96 -5.36 9.07 -15.88
N PRO A 97 -6.10 9.23 -17.00
CA PRO A 97 -7.16 10.22 -17.09
C PRO A 97 -8.12 10.07 -15.90
N GLU A 98 -8.49 11.19 -15.28
CA GLU A 98 -9.34 11.20 -14.08
C GLU A 98 -10.67 10.46 -14.30
N GLU A 99 -11.33 10.70 -15.43
CA GLU A 99 -12.57 10.00 -15.79
C GLU A 99 -12.37 8.48 -15.91
N GLU A 100 -11.25 8.05 -16.49
CA GLU A 100 -10.92 6.62 -16.60
C GLU A 100 -10.65 6.01 -15.22
N ARG A 101 -9.84 6.68 -14.38
CA ARG A 101 -9.54 6.26 -13.01
C ARG A 101 -10.81 6.11 -12.19
N THR A 102 -11.64 7.15 -12.14
CA THR A 102 -12.91 7.14 -11.40
C THR A 102 -13.84 6.04 -11.90
N ARG A 103 -14.00 5.90 -13.22
CA ARG A 103 -14.90 4.90 -13.81
C ARG A 103 -14.46 3.46 -13.54
N LEU A 104 -13.15 3.18 -13.58
CA LEU A 104 -12.61 1.83 -13.45
C LEU A 104 -12.33 1.42 -12.01
N LEU A 105 -12.02 2.37 -11.12
CA LEU A 105 -11.54 2.08 -9.76
C LEU A 105 -12.51 2.57 -8.67
N GLN A 106 -13.73 2.94 -9.02
CA GLN A 106 -14.78 3.30 -8.06
C GLN A 106 -14.97 2.19 -6.99
N GLY A 107 -14.96 2.60 -5.72
CA GLY A 107 -15.13 1.73 -4.56
C GLY A 107 -13.86 1.01 -4.10
N THR A 108 -12.74 1.12 -4.83
CA THR A 108 -11.51 0.37 -4.52
C THR A 108 -10.57 1.07 -3.53
N GLY A 109 -10.84 2.33 -3.18
CA GLY A 109 -9.95 3.20 -2.38
C GLY A 109 -8.84 3.89 -3.19
N ILE A 110 -8.50 3.38 -4.37
CA ILE A 110 -7.40 3.94 -5.19
C ILE A 110 -7.68 5.39 -5.64
N PRO A 111 -8.89 5.79 -6.10
CA PRO A 111 -9.12 7.17 -6.51
C PRO A 111 -8.82 8.18 -5.40
N ASP A 112 -9.28 7.90 -4.18
CA ASP A 112 -9.09 8.78 -3.03
C ASP A 112 -7.61 8.86 -2.63
N ALA A 113 -6.90 7.73 -2.64
CA ALA A 113 -5.46 7.68 -2.39
C ALA A 113 -4.67 8.50 -3.42
N VAL A 114 -4.99 8.36 -4.70
CA VAL A 114 -4.34 9.10 -5.79
C VAL A 114 -4.59 10.61 -5.67
N ASP A 115 -5.82 11.03 -5.35
CA ASP A 115 -6.14 12.44 -5.24
C ASP A 115 -5.39 13.09 -4.06
N LYS A 116 -5.24 12.35 -2.95
CA LYS A 116 -4.40 12.74 -1.81
C LYS A 116 -2.93 12.88 -2.20
N ASP A 117 -2.39 11.90 -2.93
CA ASP A 117 -0.99 11.95 -3.41
C ASP A 117 -0.76 13.13 -4.34
N LEU A 118 -1.64 13.37 -5.32
CA LEU A 118 -1.50 14.48 -6.25
C LEU A 118 -1.52 15.84 -5.53
N ALA A 119 -2.38 15.99 -4.52
CA ALA A 119 -2.42 17.19 -3.69
C ALA A 119 -1.11 17.36 -2.88
N ASN A 120 -0.63 16.29 -2.25
CA ASN A 120 0.60 16.30 -1.46
C ASN A 120 1.84 16.58 -2.33
N ILE A 121 1.97 15.95 -3.49
CA ILE A 121 3.06 16.18 -4.45
C ILE A 121 3.10 17.64 -4.88
N HIS A 122 1.95 18.22 -5.22
CA HIS A 122 1.89 19.63 -5.61
C HIS A 122 2.26 20.56 -4.43
N LEU A 123 1.77 20.26 -3.23
CA LEU A 123 2.08 21.04 -2.04
C LEU A 123 3.57 20.96 -1.68
N GLU A 124 4.15 19.77 -1.61
CA GLU A 124 5.58 19.55 -1.35
C GLU A 124 6.45 20.24 -2.41
N TYR A 125 6.10 20.10 -3.69
CA TYR A 125 6.87 20.72 -4.75
C TYR A 125 6.87 22.25 -4.63
N SER A 126 5.70 22.85 -4.46
CA SER A 126 5.55 24.31 -4.42
C SER A 126 6.09 24.95 -3.14
N SER A 127 5.98 24.27 -1.99
CA SER A 127 6.36 24.83 -0.68
C SER A 127 7.76 24.47 -0.22
N ILE A 128 8.34 23.37 -0.70
CA ILE A 128 9.65 22.86 -0.25
C ILE A 128 10.62 22.74 -1.42
N ILE A 129 10.29 21.93 -2.43
CA ILE A 129 11.24 21.56 -3.50
C ILE A 129 11.64 22.78 -4.33
N LEU A 130 10.67 23.53 -4.86
CA LEU A 130 10.94 24.68 -5.71
C LEU A 130 11.73 25.79 -4.97
N PRO A 131 11.34 26.24 -3.77
CA PRO A 131 12.16 27.21 -3.01
C PRO A 131 13.57 26.70 -2.69
N PHE A 132 13.72 25.40 -2.41
CA PHE A 132 15.02 24.79 -2.16
C PHE A 132 15.90 24.80 -3.42
N MET A 133 15.33 24.48 -4.59
CA MET A 133 16.05 24.53 -5.87
C MET A 133 16.44 25.96 -6.24
N GLU A 134 15.54 26.94 -6.04
CA GLU A 134 15.79 28.35 -6.32
C GLU A 134 16.89 28.97 -5.45
N SER A 135 17.05 28.47 -4.22
CA SER A 135 18.15 28.87 -3.33
C SER A 135 19.49 28.19 -3.65
N HIS A 136 19.50 27.15 -4.50
CA HIS A 136 20.69 26.39 -4.89
C HIS A 136 20.84 26.27 -6.43
N PRO A 137 20.88 27.37 -7.18
CA PRO A 137 20.83 27.37 -8.65
C PRO A 137 22.10 26.79 -9.32
N SER A 138 23.19 26.59 -8.56
CA SER A 138 24.38 25.89 -9.04
C SER A 138 24.23 24.37 -9.07
N ILE A 139 23.22 23.83 -8.38
CA ILE A 139 22.95 22.40 -8.24
C ILE A 139 21.68 22.03 -9.01
N PHE A 140 20.65 22.88 -8.92
CA PHE A 140 19.36 22.65 -9.53
C PHE A 140 19.02 23.71 -10.57
N ASP A 141 18.60 23.28 -11.76
CA ASP A 141 17.99 24.11 -12.80
C ASP A 141 16.46 23.87 -12.83
N PRO A 142 15.60 24.84 -12.45
CA PRO A 142 14.15 24.70 -12.51
C PRO A 142 13.57 24.40 -13.90
N LYS A 143 14.34 24.57 -14.97
CA LYS A 143 13.93 24.16 -16.33
C LYS A 143 14.11 22.67 -16.59
N LEU A 144 15.04 22.03 -15.86
CA LEU A 144 15.30 20.59 -15.93
C LEU A 144 14.59 19.83 -14.81
N HIS A 145 14.55 20.42 -13.62
CA HIS A 145 13.94 19.86 -12.42
C HIS A 145 12.53 20.42 -12.26
N THR A 146 11.60 19.92 -13.06
CA THR A 146 10.22 20.42 -13.11
C THR A 146 9.28 19.64 -12.19
N LEU A 147 8.04 20.13 -12.02
CA LEU A 147 6.99 19.43 -11.28
C LEU A 147 6.67 18.06 -11.91
N GLU A 148 6.71 17.98 -13.24
CA GLU A 148 6.47 16.74 -13.97
C GLU A 148 7.53 15.69 -13.64
N LEU A 149 8.83 16.06 -13.69
CA LEU A 149 9.91 15.16 -13.30
C LEU A 149 9.82 14.79 -11.81
N TYR A 150 9.48 15.73 -10.94
CA TYR A 150 9.26 15.43 -9.51
C TYR A 150 8.16 14.38 -9.32
N LYS A 151 7.01 14.54 -10.01
CA LYS A 151 5.91 13.58 -9.96
C LYS A 151 6.33 12.20 -10.50
N GLU A 152 7.10 12.15 -11.59
CA GLU A 152 7.66 10.90 -12.12
C GLU A 152 8.59 10.21 -11.12
N LEU A 153 9.46 10.97 -10.46
CA LEU A 153 10.35 10.45 -9.42
C LEU A 153 9.61 10.00 -8.17
N VAL A 154 8.52 10.67 -7.77
CA VAL A 154 7.66 10.19 -6.69
C VAL A 154 7.08 8.82 -7.04
N ALA A 155 6.52 8.66 -8.24
CA ALA A 155 6.02 7.36 -8.69
C ALA A 155 7.13 6.29 -8.79
N PHE A 156 8.34 6.70 -9.17
CA PHE A 156 9.48 5.81 -9.19
C PHE A 156 9.91 5.37 -7.79
N VAL A 157 9.94 6.29 -6.81
CA VAL A 157 10.22 5.97 -5.41
C VAL A 157 9.15 5.04 -4.84
N MET A 158 7.86 5.28 -5.13
CA MET A 158 6.77 4.38 -4.73
C MET A 158 6.98 2.94 -5.21
N ALA A 159 7.46 2.77 -6.44
CA ALA A 159 7.54 1.45 -7.08
C ALA A 159 8.89 0.73 -6.91
N TYR A 160 9.99 1.45 -6.67
CA TYR A 160 11.35 0.87 -6.75
C TYR A 160 12.22 1.15 -5.52
N SER A 161 11.78 2.00 -4.59
CA SER A 161 12.55 2.23 -3.37
C SER A 161 12.34 1.11 -2.35
N PHE A 162 13.30 0.98 -1.44
CA PHE A 162 13.25 0.08 -0.31
C PHE A 162 13.32 0.91 0.97
N GLN A 163 12.64 0.43 2.01
CA GLN A 163 12.70 1.00 3.34
C GLN A 163 13.22 -0.05 4.30
N GLU A 164 14.35 0.23 4.95
CA GLU A 164 14.93 -0.68 5.93
C GLU A 164 14.06 -0.68 7.20
N PRO A 165 13.59 -1.85 7.68
CA PRO A 165 12.85 -1.92 8.94
C PRO A 165 13.69 -1.38 10.11
N LEU A 166 13.04 -0.79 11.10
CA LEU A 166 13.68 -0.48 12.37
C LEU A 166 13.84 -1.77 13.19
N GLU A 167 14.79 -1.78 14.13
CA GLU A 167 14.82 -2.82 15.16
C GLU A 167 13.61 -2.60 16.09
N GLU A 168 13.00 -3.67 16.60
CA GLU A 168 11.78 -3.60 17.43
C GLU A 168 11.91 -2.62 18.62
N GLU A 169 13.12 -2.48 19.18
CA GLU A 169 13.40 -1.58 20.30
C GLU A 169 13.36 -0.09 19.91
N ASP A 170 13.48 0.23 18.62
CA ASP A 170 13.57 1.58 18.07
C ASP A 170 12.24 2.07 17.44
N GLU A 171 11.25 1.19 17.21
CA GLU A 171 10.00 1.53 16.50
C GLU A 171 9.16 2.59 17.23
N ASP A 172 9.13 2.56 18.57
CA ASP A 172 8.36 3.51 19.38
C ASP A 172 9.07 4.87 19.54
N GLU A 173 10.40 4.92 19.37
CA GLU A 173 11.21 6.12 19.61
C GLU A 173 11.60 6.87 18.34
N LYS A 174 11.74 6.16 17.21
CA LYS A 174 12.22 6.71 15.95
C LYS A 174 11.14 6.61 14.87
N GLY A 175 10.99 7.69 14.11
CA GLY A 175 10.25 7.63 12.85
C GLY A 175 10.90 6.62 11.89
N PRO A 176 10.14 6.14 10.89
CA PRO A 176 10.61 5.10 9.99
C PRO A 176 11.85 5.55 9.21
N ASN A 177 12.73 4.61 8.87
CA ASN A 177 13.92 4.92 8.08
C ASN A 177 13.54 5.56 6.73
N PRO A 178 14.32 6.52 6.21
CA PRO A 178 14.05 7.08 4.90
C PRO A 178 14.24 6.02 3.80
N PRO A 179 13.46 6.08 2.71
CA PRO A 179 13.63 5.16 1.59
C PRO A 179 15.00 5.34 0.91
N MET A 180 15.44 4.29 0.22
CA MET A 180 16.63 4.29 -0.63
C MET A 180 16.41 3.47 -1.90
N MET A 181 17.16 3.78 -2.95
CA MET A 181 17.20 2.93 -4.13
C MET A 181 18.29 1.88 -3.97
N VAL A 182 17.98 0.63 -4.30
CA VAL A 182 18.87 -0.52 -4.13
C VAL A 182 19.15 -1.11 -5.51
N PRO A 183 20.21 -0.66 -6.19
CA PRO A 183 20.52 -1.13 -7.54
C PRO A 183 20.57 -2.66 -7.61
N VAL A 184 20.02 -3.22 -8.69
CA VAL A 184 19.89 -4.67 -8.95
C VAL A 184 18.77 -5.34 -8.15
N ALA A 185 18.54 -4.95 -6.90
CA ALA A 185 17.44 -5.52 -6.11
C ALA A 185 16.06 -5.07 -6.63
N ASP A 186 15.98 -3.81 -7.07
CA ASP A 186 14.80 -3.20 -7.70
C ASP A 186 14.46 -3.76 -9.10
N ILE A 187 15.27 -4.68 -9.65
CA ILE A 187 14.97 -5.37 -10.92
C ILE A 187 14.07 -6.59 -10.71
N LEU A 188 14.02 -7.14 -9.49
CA LEU A 188 13.20 -8.32 -9.23
C LEU A 188 11.73 -7.94 -9.17
N ASN A 189 10.91 -8.58 -10.00
CA ASN A 189 9.46 -8.46 -9.97
C ASN A 189 8.89 -9.06 -8.67
N HIS A 190 7.61 -8.77 -8.40
CA HIS A 190 6.89 -9.29 -7.25
C HIS A 190 5.75 -10.24 -7.64
N VAL A 191 5.54 -11.23 -6.78
CA VAL A 191 4.30 -11.97 -6.63
C VAL A 191 4.11 -12.29 -5.14
N ALA A 192 2.87 -12.46 -4.69
CA ALA A 192 2.59 -12.83 -3.30
C ALA A 192 3.34 -14.12 -2.90
N LYS A 193 3.35 -15.11 -3.79
CA LYS A 193 4.09 -16.38 -3.66
C LYS A 193 5.54 -16.27 -4.13
N HIS A 194 6.26 -15.31 -3.57
CA HIS A 194 7.65 -15.01 -3.89
C HIS A 194 8.61 -16.16 -3.51
N ASN A 195 9.79 -16.16 -4.11
CA ASN A 195 10.84 -17.17 -3.88
C ASN A 195 12.20 -16.54 -3.50
N ALA A 196 12.26 -15.22 -3.30
CA ALA A 196 13.40 -14.50 -2.76
C ALA A 196 12.98 -13.30 -1.90
N ASN A 197 13.84 -12.89 -0.98
CA ASN A 197 13.66 -11.68 -0.17
C ASN A 197 15.01 -10.96 0.07
N LEU A 198 14.92 -9.68 0.45
CA LEU A 198 16.07 -8.86 0.76
C LEU A 198 16.37 -8.91 2.26
N GLU A 199 17.61 -9.27 2.62
CA GLU A 199 18.14 -9.24 3.97
C GLU A 199 19.07 -8.05 4.16
N TYR A 200 18.93 -7.36 5.29
CA TYR A 200 19.75 -6.20 5.65
C TYR A 200 20.90 -6.65 6.57
N ALA A 201 22.14 -6.39 6.16
CA ALA A 201 23.32 -6.63 6.99
C ALA A 201 24.11 -5.32 7.20
N PRO A 202 25.00 -5.25 8.21
CA PRO A 202 25.71 -4.01 8.53
C PRO A 202 26.53 -3.41 7.37
N GLN A 203 27.03 -4.24 6.45
CA GLN A 203 27.92 -3.78 5.36
C GLN A 203 27.25 -3.82 3.97
N CYS A 204 26.21 -4.63 3.80
CA CYS A 204 25.56 -4.86 2.52
C CYS A 204 24.12 -5.33 2.71
N LEU A 205 23.33 -5.23 1.65
CA LEU A 205 22.04 -5.89 1.52
C LEU A 205 22.23 -7.17 0.71
N ARG A 206 21.51 -8.24 1.02
CA ARG A 206 21.65 -9.55 0.36
C ARG A 206 20.30 -9.99 -0.16
N MET A 207 20.21 -10.34 -1.44
CA MET A 207 19.02 -10.99 -1.97
C MET A 207 19.20 -12.50 -1.82
N VAL A 208 18.28 -13.16 -1.12
CA VAL A 208 18.38 -14.57 -0.74
C VAL A 208 17.13 -15.31 -1.20
N THR A 209 17.29 -16.52 -1.73
CA THR A 209 16.16 -17.38 -2.09
C THR A 209 15.48 -17.92 -0.83
N THR A 210 14.15 -17.82 -0.77
CA THR A 210 13.34 -18.37 0.34
C THR A 210 12.85 -19.79 0.06
N GLN A 211 12.90 -20.21 -1.21
CA GLN A 211 12.47 -21.53 -1.69
C GLN A 211 13.40 -22.01 -2.81
N PRO A 212 13.45 -23.31 -3.13
CA PRO A 212 14.16 -23.78 -4.31
C PRO A 212 13.61 -23.15 -5.60
N VAL A 213 14.50 -22.79 -6.52
CA VAL A 213 14.14 -22.16 -7.80
C VAL A 213 14.75 -22.94 -8.95
N SER A 214 13.90 -23.40 -9.88
CA SER A 214 14.38 -24.20 -10.99
C SER A 214 15.05 -23.38 -12.08
N LYS A 215 15.97 -24.02 -12.81
CA LYS A 215 16.69 -23.38 -13.92
C LYS A 215 15.70 -22.78 -14.92
N GLY A 216 15.89 -21.50 -15.23
CA GLY A 216 15.07 -20.75 -16.17
C GLY A 216 13.80 -20.13 -15.55
N GLN A 217 13.45 -20.45 -14.31
CA GLN A 217 12.37 -19.80 -13.59
C GLN A 217 12.76 -18.36 -13.20
N GLU A 218 11.79 -17.46 -13.21
CA GLU A 218 11.95 -16.11 -12.68
C GLU A 218 12.03 -16.12 -11.15
N ILE A 219 12.88 -15.23 -10.64
CA ILE A 219 13.10 -15.00 -9.22
C ILE A 219 12.30 -13.75 -8.86
N PHE A 220 11.36 -13.94 -7.94
CA PHE A 220 10.46 -12.92 -7.46
C PHE A 220 10.83 -12.50 -6.05
N ASN A 221 10.96 -11.19 -5.85
CA ASN A 221 11.08 -10.58 -4.55
C ASN A 221 9.69 -10.44 -3.89
N THR A 222 9.66 -10.17 -2.58
CA THR A 222 8.49 -9.62 -1.90
C THR A 222 8.59 -8.10 -1.79
N TYR A 223 7.51 -7.40 -2.13
CA TYR A 223 7.36 -5.97 -1.85
C TYR A 223 6.64 -5.73 -0.51
N GLY A 224 6.37 -6.81 0.24
CA GLY A 224 5.54 -6.81 1.44
C GLY A 224 4.24 -7.61 1.23
N GLN A 225 3.40 -7.61 2.26
CA GLN A 225 2.06 -8.20 2.20
C GLN A 225 1.10 -7.18 1.56
N MET A 226 1.08 -7.17 0.23
CA MET A 226 0.38 -6.15 -0.55
C MET A 226 -0.91 -6.69 -1.17
N ALA A 227 -2.01 -5.98 -0.89
CA ALA A 227 -3.27 -6.19 -1.60
C ALA A 227 -3.20 -5.66 -3.03
N ASN A 228 -4.07 -6.15 -3.93
CA ASN A 228 -4.05 -5.73 -5.33
C ASN A 228 -4.31 -4.22 -5.50
N TRP A 229 -5.08 -3.61 -4.60
CA TRP A 229 -5.32 -2.17 -4.67
C TRP A 229 -4.05 -1.36 -4.36
N GLN A 230 -3.24 -1.83 -3.41
CA GLN A 230 -1.93 -1.25 -3.06
C GLN A 230 -0.92 -1.50 -4.16
N LEU A 231 -0.87 -2.72 -4.73
CA LEU A 231 0.00 -3.02 -5.87
C LEU A 231 -0.30 -2.10 -7.05
N LEU A 232 -1.59 -1.89 -7.37
CA LEU A 232 -1.94 -1.05 -8.50
C LEU A 232 -1.63 0.42 -8.21
N HIS A 233 -1.95 0.91 -7.01
CA HIS A 233 -1.68 2.27 -6.57
C HIS A 233 -0.18 2.61 -6.55
N MET A 234 0.64 1.77 -5.90
CA MET A 234 2.05 2.03 -5.61
C MET A 234 3.02 1.53 -6.70
N TYR A 235 2.63 0.51 -7.48
CA TYR A 235 3.51 -0.17 -8.44
C TYR A 235 2.94 -0.26 -9.87
N GLY A 236 1.67 0.13 -10.10
CA GLY A 236 1.06 0.14 -11.42
C GLY A 236 0.71 -1.26 -11.97
N PHE A 237 0.54 -2.26 -11.11
CA PHE A 237 0.07 -3.59 -11.51
C PHE A 237 -0.81 -4.28 -10.47
N ALA A 238 -1.54 -5.31 -10.88
CA ALA A 238 -2.29 -6.18 -10.00
C ALA A 238 -2.01 -7.63 -10.38
N GLU A 239 -1.97 -8.52 -9.39
CA GLU A 239 -1.82 -9.95 -9.60
C GLU A 239 -3.17 -10.58 -10.01
N PRO A 240 -3.22 -11.34 -11.13
CA PRO A 240 -4.44 -11.98 -11.57
C PRO A 240 -5.01 -12.95 -10.53
N TYR A 241 -6.33 -12.95 -10.32
CA TYR A 241 -6.97 -13.94 -9.44
C TYR A 241 -6.76 -15.38 -9.93
N PRO A 242 -6.48 -16.37 -9.05
CA PRO A 242 -6.36 -16.29 -7.59
C PRO A 242 -4.90 -16.17 -7.10
N GLY A 243 -4.04 -15.48 -7.84
CA GLY A 243 -2.60 -15.37 -7.59
C GLY A 243 -2.24 -14.64 -6.29
N ASN A 244 -2.89 -13.51 -6.02
CA ASN A 244 -2.62 -12.72 -4.82
C ASN A 244 -3.28 -13.35 -3.57
N THR A 245 -2.48 -14.05 -2.78
CA THR A 245 -2.92 -14.61 -1.49
C THR A 245 -2.96 -13.59 -0.36
N ASN A 246 -2.41 -12.40 -0.58
CA ASN A 246 -2.38 -11.30 0.39
C ASN A 246 -3.44 -10.23 0.07
N ASP A 247 -4.38 -10.52 -0.83
CA ASP A 247 -5.41 -9.56 -1.23
C ASP A 247 -6.33 -9.22 -0.05
N THR A 248 -6.78 -7.97 -0.02
CA THR A 248 -7.65 -7.45 1.05
C THR A 248 -8.82 -6.65 0.50
N ALA A 249 -9.85 -6.49 1.31
CA ALA A 249 -10.93 -5.55 1.12
C ALA A 249 -11.10 -4.65 2.34
N ASP A 250 -11.39 -3.38 2.08
CA ASP A 250 -11.51 -2.37 3.11
C ASP A 250 -12.97 -2.02 3.36
N ILE A 251 -13.35 -1.94 4.63
CA ILE A 251 -14.60 -1.31 5.09
C ILE A 251 -14.20 -0.02 5.79
N GLN A 252 -14.49 1.13 5.16
CA GLN A 252 -14.21 2.43 5.77
C GLN A 252 -14.87 2.51 7.15
N MET A 253 -14.14 2.98 8.16
CA MET A 253 -14.63 3.00 9.53
C MET A 253 -15.89 3.89 9.65
N VAL A 254 -15.93 4.97 8.88
CA VAL A 254 -17.10 5.85 8.75
C VAL A 254 -18.31 5.17 8.12
N THR A 255 -18.13 4.14 7.28
CA THR A 255 -19.24 3.33 6.74
C THR A 255 -19.86 2.46 7.84
N VAL A 256 -19.07 1.98 8.81
CA VAL A 256 -19.63 1.27 9.97
C VAL A 256 -20.42 2.23 10.87
N ARG A 257 -19.93 3.46 11.05
CA ARG A 257 -20.70 4.52 11.72
C ARG A 257 -22.01 4.82 10.98
N GLU A 258 -21.96 4.93 9.66
CA GLU A 258 -23.14 5.16 8.83
C GLU A 258 -24.16 4.04 8.99
N ALA A 259 -23.75 2.77 8.90
CA ALA A 259 -24.61 1.61 9.15
C ALA A 259 -25.25 1.68 10.55
N ALA A 260 -24.49 2.06 11.57
CA ALA A 260 -25.02 2.24 12.93
C ALA A 260 -26.08 3.37 13.00
N LEU A 261 -25.83 4.50 12.32
CA LEU A 261 -26.76 5.63 12.23
C LEU A 261 -28.05 5.27 11.48
N GLN A 262 -27.96 4.54 10.36
CA GLN A 262 -29.13 4.09 9.60
C GLN A 262 -30.03 3.15 10.44
N ARG A 263 -29.46 2.43 11.42
CA ARG A 263 -30.20 1.57 12.34
C ARG A 263 -30.83 2.33 13.52
N ALA A 264 -30.40 3.55 13.80
CA ALA A 264 -30.95 4.38 14.87
C ALA A 264 -32.33 4.92 14.46
N LYS A 265 -33.34 4.65 15.28
CA LYS A 265 -34.77 5.01 15.02
C LYS A 265 -35.22 6.28 15.73
N SER A 266 -34.35 6.91 16.51
CA SER A 266 -34.64 8.14 17.24
C SER A 266 -33.39 9.01 17.37
N GLU A 267 -33.59 10.30 17.58
CA GLU A 267 -32.50 11.26 17.84
C GLU A 267 -31.63 10.83 19.02
N ALA A 268 -32.23 10.31 20.09
CA ALA A 268 -31.49 9.79 21.25
C ALA A 268 -30.60 8.59 20.90
N GLN A 269 -30.98 7.77 19.91
CA GLN A 269 -30.14 6.67 19.43
C GLN A 269 -29.04 7.16 18.50
N GLN A 270 -29.31 8.16 17.66
CA GLN A 270 -28.29 8.79 16.81
C GLN A 270 -27.22 9.48 17.67
N GLN A 271 -27.63 10.23 18.68
CA GLN A 271 -26.72 10.85 19.65
C GLN A 271 -25.83 9.81 20.35
N LEU A 272 -26.41 8.67 20.73
CA LEU A 272 -25.65 7.56 21.32
C LEU A 272 -24.59 7.00 20.35
N VAL A 273 -24.89 6.89 19.05
CA VAL A 273 -23.92 6.43 18.05
C VAL A 273 -22.77 7.43 17.93
N SER A 274 -23.06 8.74 17.95
CA SER A 274 -22.01 9.77 17.95
C SER A 274 -21.13 9.69 19.20
N GLU A 275 -21.71 9.54 20.40
CA GLU A 275 -20.95 9.37 21.64
C GLU A 275 -20.06 8.10 21.62
N GLN A 276 -20.56 7.01 21.03
CA GLN A 276 -19.80 5.78 20.85
C GLN A 276 -18.63 5.95 19.88
N TRP A 277 -18.84 6.69 18.79
CA TRP A 277 -17.79 7.01 17.83
C TRP A 277 -16.69 7.87 18.48
N ASP A 278 -17.06 8.94 19.16
CA ASP A 278 -16.11 9.84 19.83
C ASP A 278 -15.25 9.08 20.85
N PHE A 279 -15.85 8.12 21.57
CA PHE A 279 -15.12 7.25 22.49
C PHE A 279 -14.15 6.31 21.77
N LEU A 280 -14.53 5.73 20.63
CA LEU A 280 -13.63 4.90 19.84
C LEU A 280 -12.46 5.72 19.27
N CYS A 281 -12.70 6.97 18.86
CA CYS A 281 -11.63 7.89 18.46
C CYS A 281 -10.68 8.21 19.61
N GLN A 282 -11.19 8.40 20.83
CA GLN A 282 -10.34 8.60 22.03
C GLN A 282 -9.49 7.37 22.38
N LEU A 283 -9.93 6.18 21.98
CA LEU A 283 -9.17 4.94 22.12
C LEU A 283 -8.24 4.67 20.94
N GLU A 284 -8.21 5.56 19.94
CA GLU A 284 -7.44 5.38 18.70
C GLU A 284 -7.84 4.11 17.92
N MET A 285 -9.07 3.62 18.13
CA MET A 285 -9.60 2.42 17.49
C MET A 285 -10.28 2.72 16.15
N VAL A 286 -10.69 3.98 15.95
CA VAL A 286 -11.26 4.45 14.68
C VAL A 286 -10.84 5.87 14.35
N GLY A 287 -10.83 6.21 13.06
CA GLY A 287 -10.60 7.55 12.56
C GLY A 287 -11.46 7.86 11.33
N GLU A 288 -11.53 9.13 10.94
CA GLU A 288 -12.32 9.56 9.77
C GLU A 288 -11.73 9.06 8.44
N GLU A 289 -10.42 8.82 8.38
CA GLU A 289 -9.71 8.31 7.19
C GLU A 289 -9.33 6.82 7.30
N GLY A 290 -9.73 6.16 8.40
CA GLY A 290 -9.34 4.77 8.66
C GLY A 290 -10.29 3.75 8.03
N ALA A 291 -9.78 2.54 7.81
CA ALA A 291 -10.55 1.41 7.30
C ALA A 291 -10.29 0.15 8.14
N PHE A 292 -11.30 -0.72 8.23
CA PHE A 292 -11.11 -2.09 8.68
C PHE A 292 -10.66 -2.95 7.51
N VAL A 293 -9.53 -3.64 7.66
CA VAL A 293 -8.88 -4.40 6.58
C VAL A 293 -9.18 -5.89 6.74
N LEU A 294 -9.77 -6.47 5.71
CA LEU A 294 -10.21 -7.87 5.67
C LEU A 294 -9.40 -8.63 4.63
N GLY A 295 -8.71 -9.70 5.02
CA GLY A 295 -8.07 -10.64 4.10
C GLY A 295 -9.00 -11.79 3.71
N TRP A 296 -8.45 -12.77 3.00
CA TRP A 296 -9.18 -13.98 2.59
C TRP A 296 -9.68 -14.82 3.78
N ASP A 297 -8.80 -15.03 4.76
CA ASP A 297 -9.06 -15.95 5.89
C ASP A 297 -9.05 -15.23 7.25
N GLU A 298 -8.55 -14.00 7.31
CA GLU A 298 -8.32 -13.25 8.54
C GLU A 298 -8.74 -11.78 8.46
N VAL A 299 -8.97 -11.17 9.63
CA VAL A 299 -9.15 -9.72 9.78
C VAL A 299 -7.81 -9.13 10.24
N LEU A 300 -7.23 -8.23 9.44
CA LEU A 300 -5.92 -7.65 9.74
C LEU A 300 -6.02 -6.57 10.82
N THR A 301 -7.09 -5.77 10.82
CA THR A 301 -7.43 -4.79 11.87
C THR A 301 -8.36 -5.41 12.91
N GLU A 302 -7.93 -6.53 13.48
CA GLU A 302 -8.75 -7.36 14.37
C GLU A 302 -9.20 -6.59 15.62
N GLU A 303 -8.27 -5.88 16.27
CA GLU A 303 -8.52 -5.20 17.54
C GLU A 303 -9.52 -4.06 17.35
N GLU A 304 -9.28 -3.23 16.33
CA GLU A 304 -10.10 -2.08 15.96
C GLU A 304 -11.51 -2.52 15.59
N LEU A 305 -11.65 -3.55 14.74
CA LEU A 305 -12.96 -4.05 14.33
C LEU A 305 -13.71 -4.65 15.52
N SER A 306 -13.05 -5.49 16.32
CA SER A 306 -13.67 -6.14 17.47
C SER A 306 -14.14 -5.11 18.51
N MET A 307 -13.30 -4.12 18.81
CA MET A 307 -13.64 -3.04 19.73
C MET A 307 -14.83 -2.24 19.20
N THR A 308 -14.79 -1.83 17.93
CA THR A 308 -15.87 -1.07 17.29
C THR A 308 -17.19 -1.81 17.38
N LEU A 309 -17.23 -3.08 16.96
CA LEU A 309 -18.45 -3.89 17.01
C LEU A 309 -18.97 -4.09 18.44
N LYS A 310 -18.09 -4.18 19.45
CA LYS A 310 -18.49 -4.28 20.86
C LYS A 310 -19.09 -2.96 21.35
N VAL A 311 -18.40 -1.85 21.14
CA VAL A 311 -18.79 -0.50 21.61
C VAL A 311 -20.11 -0.08 21.00
N SER A 312 -20.30 -0.30 19.70
CA SER A 312 -21.53 0.04 18.97
C SER A 312 -22.77 -0.74 19.46
N THR A 313 -22.62 -1.76 20.32
CA THR A 313 -23.77 -2.41 20.97
C THR A 313 -24.21 -1.69 22.25
N ALA A 314 -25.46 -1.21 22.27
CA ALA A 314 -26.04 -0.49 23.41
C ALA A 314 -25.97 -1.22 24.76
N ARG A 315 -25.87 -2.57 24.75
CA ARG A 315 -25.79 -3.38 25.97
C ARG A 315 -24.42 -3.27 26.66
N TRP A 316 -23.35 -3.21 25.85
CA TRP A 316 -22.00 -3.02 26.37
C TRP A 316 -21.82 -1.58 26.87
N TRP A 317 -22.24 -0.59 26.08
CA TRP A 317 -22.16 0.84 26.43
C TRP A 317 -22.83 1.17 27.76
N LYS A 318 -24.05 0.67 27.99
CA LYS A 318 -24.78 0.84 29.26
C LYS A 318 -24.09 0.16 30.45
N SER A 319 -23.38 -0.95 30.23
CA SER A 319 -22.63 -1.63 31.28
C SER A 319 -21.34 -0.88 31.63
N TYR A 320 -20.68 -0.28 30.64
CA TYR A 320 -19.47 0.51 30.82
C TYR A 320 -19.76 1.82 31.54
N THR A 321 -20.69 2.62 31.04
CA THR A 321 -21.10 3.91 31.64
C THR A 321 -21.63 3.77 33.08
N ARG A 322 -22.21 2.63 33.45
CA ARG A 322 -22.73 2.37 34.82
C ARG A 322 -21.65 1.90 35.80
N LYS A 323 -20.50 1.42 35.33
CA LYS A 323 -19.38 0.98 36.18
C LYS A 323 -18.28 2.04 36.12
N SER A 324 -18.36 3.01 37.02
CA SER A 324 -17.30 3.99 37.29
C SER A 324 -15.93 3.31 37.30
N THR A 325 -15.05 3.75 36.39
CA THR A 325 -13.58 3.73 36.48
C THR A 325 -12.96 2.51 37.17
N LYS A 326 -12.79 1.41 36.44
CA LYS A 326 -11.70 0.41 36.54
C LYS A 326 -12.17 -0.90 35.89
N HIS A 327 -11.89 -1.09 34.60
CA HIS A 327 -11.70 -2.41 33.97
C HIS A 327 -11.31 -2.21 32.50
N THR A 328 -10.04 -1.92 32.26
CA THR A 328 -9.41 -2.11 30.93
C THR A 328 -9.09 -3.60 30.68
N ALA A 329 -9.11 -4.43 31.71
CA ALA A 329 -8.58 -5.80 31.69
C ALA A 329 -9.53 -6.91 31.20
N ALA A 330 -10.57 -6.64 30.40
CA ALA A 330 -11.50 -7.68 29.92
C ALA A 330 -11.95 -7.50 28.46
N LEU A 331 -11.03 -7.06 27.59
CA LEU A 331 -11.32 -6.80 26.18
C LEU A 331 -11.02 -7.97 25.22
N GLN A 332 -10.48 -9.08 25.71
CA GLN A 332 -10.07 -10.26 24.95
C GLN A 332 -11.25 -11.07 24.41
N THR A 333 -11.86 -10.58 23.33
CA THR A 333 -12.55 -11.45 22.38
C THR A 333 -12.12 -10.95 21.03
N SER A 334 -11.03 -11.49 20.53
CA SER A 334 -10.41 -11.04 19.31
C SER A 334 -11.18 -11.71 18.14
N VAL A 335 -11.43 -10.96 17.06
CA VAL A 335 -12.11 -11.46 15.85
C VAL A 335 -11.04 -11.72 14.80
N GLN A 336 -10.48 -12.94 14.79
CA GLN A 336 -9.34 -13.27 13.94
C GLN A 336 -9.75 -13.68 12.54
N ASN A 337 -10.84 -14.44 12.42
CA ASN A 337 -11.17 -15.18 11.21
C ASN A 337 -12.68 -15.34 11.02
N GLY A 338 -13.06 -15.98 9.90
CA GLY A 338 -14.46 -16.29 9.57
C GLY A 338 -15.20 -17.10 10.65
N SER A 339 -14.52 -17.98 11.38
CA SER A 339 -15.16 -18.78 12.44
C SER A 339 -15.54 -17.91 13.66
N ASP A 340 -14.72 -16.93 14.02
CA ASP A 340 -15.01 -15.99 15.10
C ASP A 340 -16.10 -14.99 14.70
N LEU A 341 -16.03 -14.51 13.45
CA LEU A 341 -17.09 -13.70 12.83
C LEU A 341 -18.44 -14.43 12.86
N SER A 342 -18.47 -15.73 12.59
CA SER A 342 -19.69 -16.55 12.64
C SER A 342 -20.27 -16.70 14.06
N ARG A 343 -19.46 -16.50 15.10
CA ARG A 343 -19.86 -16.60 16.52
C ARG A 343 -20.25 -15.25 17.12
N LEU A 344 -20.11 -14.16 16.37
CA LEU A 344 -20.51 -12.83 16.82
C LEU A 344 -21.99 -12.81 17.25
N LYS A 345 -22.27 -11.98 18.25
CA LYS A 345 -23.64 -11.77 18.73
C LYS A 345 -24.51 -11.17 17.61
N PRO A 346 -25.82 -11.47 17.56
CA PRO A 346 -26.69 -11.01 16.48
C PRO A 346 -26.66 -9.49 16.19
N PRO A 347 -26.56 -8.58 17.18
CA PRO A 347 -26.43 -7.16 16.90
C PRO A 347 -25.13 -6.78 16.18
N CYS A 348 -23.99 -7.40 16.54
CA CYS A 348 -22.69 -7.15 15.90
C CYS A 348 -22.69 -7.69 14.47
N LYS A 349 -23.22 -8.92 14.27
CA LYS A 349 -23.37 -9.50 12.93
C LYS A 349 -24.19 -8.62 12.00
N LYS A 350 -25.34 -8.12 12.48
CA LYS A 350 -26.20 -7.24 11.69
C LYS A 350 -25.55 -5.91 11.34
N LEU A 351 -24.83 -5.30 12.29
CA LEU A 351 -24.09 -4.07 12.00
C LEU A 351 -23.03 -4.33 10.93
N LEU A 352 -22.21 -5.37 11.09
CA LEU A 352 -21.18 -5.72 10.12
C LEU A 352 -21.77 -6.08 8.75
N TYR A 353 -22.87 -6.83 8.72
CA TYR A 353 -23.59 -7.16 7.49
C TYR A 353 -24.06 -5.90 6.76
N ASP A 354 -24.70 -4.95 7.45
CA ASP A 354 -25.16 -3.70 6.84
C ASP A 354 -23.97 -2.86 6.34
N SER A 355 -22.87 -2.79 7.11
CA SER A 355 -21.65 -2.11 6.68
C SER A 355 -21.08 -2.69 5.38
N VAL A 356 -21.02 -4.02 5.27
CA VAL A 356 -20.53 -4.69 4.06
C VAL A 356 -21.43 -4.41 2.86
N LEU A 357 -22.76 -4.34 3.06
CA LEU A 357 -23.67 -3.97 1.97
C LEU A 357 -23.44 -2.53 1.50
N LEU A 358 -23.29 -1.58 2.42
CA LEU A 358 -22.96 -0.19 2.06
C LEU A 358 -21.61 -0.11 1.31
N THR A 359 -20.61 -0.87 1.74
CA THR A 359 -19.33 -0.96 1.02
C THR A 359 -19.51 -1.54 -0.38
N LEU A 360 -20.28 -2.62 -0.55
CA LEU A 360 -20.56 -3.22 -1.86
C LEU A 360 -21.34 -2.28 -2.79
N GLU A 361 -22.24 -1.45 -2.25
CA GLU A 361 -22.99 -0.43 -2.99
C GLU A 361 -22.10 0.70 -3.54
N SER A 362 -20.91 0.90 -2.98
CA SER A 362 -19.97 1.91 -3.48
C SER A 362 -19.34 1.53 -4.84
N TYR A 363 -19.37 0.24 -5.20
CA TYR A 363 -18.84 -0.24 -6.48
C TYR A 363 -19.86 -0.07 -7.60
N ARG A 364 -19.35 0.20 -8.80
CA ARG A 364 -20.19 0.43 -10.00
C ARG A 364 -20.98 -0.79 -10.49
N SER A 365 -20.50 -1.98 -10.20
CA SER A 365 -20.96 -3.27 -10.76
C SER A 365 -21.04 -4.29 -9.63
N ASP A 366 -21.90 -5.31 -9.77
CA ASP A 366 -21.94 -6.40 -8.81
C ASP A 366 -20.80 -7.41 -9.04
N LEU A 367 -20.62 -8.34 -8.09
CA LEU A 367 -19.60 -9.39 -8.20
C LEU A 367 -19.85 -10.31 -9.41
N LYS A 368 -21.12 -10.54 -9.78
CA LYS A 368 -21.47 -11.47 -10.85
C LYS A 368 -21.00 -10.95 -12.21
N ALA A 369 -21.20 -9.67 -12.50
CA ALA A 369 -20.74 -9.05 -13.74
C ALA A 369 -19.21 -9.16 -13.89
N GLU A 370 -18.44 -8.94 -12.82
CA GLU A 370 -16.98 -9.09 -12.85
C GLU A 370 -16.58 -10.56 -13.04
N GLN A 371 -17.26 -11.48 -12.36
CA GLN A 371 -17.04 -12.92 -12.49
C GLN A 371 -17.30 -13.42 -13.92
N ASP A 372 -18.42 -12.98 -14.52
CA ASP A 372 -18.80 -13.36 -15.88
C ASP A 372 -17.78 -12.82 -16.90
N LEU A 373 -17.24 -11.63 -16.67
CA LEU A 373 -16.19 -11.04 -17.50
C LEU A 373 -14.86 -11.80 -17.38
N LEU A 374 -14.45 -12.20 -16.17
CA LEU A 374 -13.25 -13.03 -15.96
C LEU A 374 -13.39 -14.44 -16.55
N ASN A 375 -14.58 -15.04 -16.48
CA ASN A 375 -14.83 -16.37 -17.01
C ASN A 375 -14.95 -16.40 -18.54
N ASN A 376 -15.22 -15.25 -19.17
CA ASN A 376 -15.28 -15.12 -20.62
C ASN A 376 -13.93 -14.66 -21.19
N LYS A 377 -13.10 -15.63 -21.58
CA LYS A 377 -11.77 -15.38 -22.13
C LYS A 377 -11.76 -14.40 -23.31
N GLU A 378 -12.71 -14.53 -24.25
CA GLU A 378 -12.77 -13.65 -25.42
C GLU A 378 -13.13 -12.20 -25.03
N ALA A 379 -14.01 -12.02 -24.05
CA ALA A 379 -14.34 -10.69 -23.53
C ALA A 379 -13.18 -10.08 -22.74
N TYR A 380 -12.53 -10.88 -21.89
CA TYR A 380 -11.37 -10.47 -21.09
C TYR A 380 -10.20 -10.03 -21.97
N GLU A 381 -9.87 -10.79 -23.02
CA GLU A 381 -8.77 -10.48 -23.95
C GLU A 381 -9.01 -9.19 -24.76
N LYS A 382 -10.27 -8.73 -24.87
CA LYS A 382 -10.62 -7.46 -25.53
C LYS A 382 -10.46 -6.24 -24.62
N LEU A 383 -10.35 -6.44 -23.31
CA LEU A 383 -10.12 -5.36 -22.34
C LEU A 383 -8.71 -4.79 -22.53
N SER A 384 -8.59 -3.48 -22.37
CA SER A 384 -7.29 -2.82 -22.21
C SER A 384 -6.57 -3.32 -20.95
N ARG A 385 -5.26 -3.12 -20.88
CA ARG A 385 -4.45 -3.49 -19.69
C ARG A 385 -4.99 -2.87 -18.40
N ARG A 386 -5.36 -1.58 -18.43
CA ARG A 386 -5.93 -0.86 -17.27
C ARG A 386 -7.27 -1.45 -16.84
N GLU A 387 -8.13 -1.81 -17.80
CA GLU A 387 -9.40 -2.47 -17.51
C GLU A 387 -9.19 -3.86 -16.88
N GLN A 388 -8.21 -4.63 -17.35
CA GLN A 388 -7.85 -5.92 -16.78
C GLN A 388 -7.30 -5.79 -15.36
N GLN A 389 -6.40 -4.84 -15.11
CA GLN A 389 -5.84 -4.59 -13.76
C GLN A 389 -6.93 -4.13 -12.80
N ALA A 390 -7.75 -3.17 -13.20
CA ALA A 390 -8.87 -2.68 -12.41
C ALA A 390 -9.91 -3.79 -12.12
N LEU A 391 -10.16 -4.68 -13.08
CA LEU A 391 -11.02 -5.84 -12.89
C LEU A 391 -10.51 -6.77 -11.80
N HIS A 392 -9.21 -7.09 -11.77
CA HIS A 392 -8.64 -7.94 -10.72
C HIS A 392 -8.72 -7.31 -9.33
N VAL A 393 -8.46 -6.00 -9.21
CA VAL A 393 -8.65 -5.25 -7.96
C VAL A 393 -10.11 -5.33 -7.47
N ARG A 394 -11.06 -4.91 -8.32
CA ARG A 394 -12.49 -4.90 -7.95
C ARG A 394 -13.00 -6.30 -7.63
N TYR A 395 -12.59 -7.31 -8.41
CA TYR A 395 -13.05 -8.67 -8.23
C TYR A 395 -12.51 -9.27 -6.92
N GLY A 396 -11.22 -9.11 -6.61
CA GLY A 396 -10.62 -9.58 -5.36
C GLY A 396 -11.34 -9.01 -4.13
N GLN A 397 -11.48 -7.68 -4.08
CA GLN A 397 -12.17 -6.99 -2.99
C GLN A 397 -13.63 -7.45 -2.84
N LYS A 398 -14.41 -7.50 -3.92
CA LYS A 398 -15.81 -7.95 -3.88
C LYS A 398 -15.92 -9.41 -3.43
N ARG A 399 -15.00 -10.28 -3.84
CA ARG A 399 -15.01 -11.69 -3.42
C ARG A 399 -14.84 -11.82 -1.91
N ILE A 400 -13.89 -11.11 -1.32
CA ILE A 400 -13.66 -11.07 0.13
C ILE A 400 -14.90 -10.53 0.85
N LEU A 401 -15.46 -9.41 0.39
CA LEU A 401 -16.67 -8.82 0.98
C LEU A 401 -17.87 -9.78 0.89
N HIS A 402 -18.07 -10.47 -0.22
CA HIS A 402 -19.15 -11.45 -0.37
C HIS A 402 -18.94 -12.69 0.51
N GLN A 403 -17.71 -13.17 0.71
CA GLN A 403 -17.43 -14.23 1.69
C GLN A 403 -17.81 -13.77 3.10
N LEU A 404 -17.50 -12.51 3.45
CA LEU A 404 -17.91 -11.96 4.73
C LEU A 404 -19.44 -11.93 4.88
N VAL A 405 -20.18 -11.52 3.84
CA VAL A 405 -21.66 -11.57 3.83
C VAL A 405 -22.18 -12.96 4.18
N GLU A 406 -21.60 -14.03 3.62
CA GLU A 406 -22.02 -15.42 3.89
C GLU A 406 -21.79 -15.82 5.36
N VAL A 407 -20.75 -15.30 5.99
CA VAL A 407 -20.38 -15.60 7.38
C VAL A 407 -21.24 -14.84 8.41
N VAL A 408 -21.63 -13.59 8.10
CA VAL A 408 -22.32 -12.70 9.04
C VAL A 408 -23.83 -12.60 8.83
N ARG A 409 -24.37 -13.23 7.78
CA ARG A 409 -25.81 -13.43 7.58
C ARG A 409 -26.44 -14.25 8.72
#